data_AF-A0A7S0WUV2-F1
#
_entry.id   AF-A0A7S0WUV2-F1
#
_cell.length_a   1.000
_cell.length_b   1.000
_cell.length_c   1.000
_cell.angle_alpha   90.00
_cell.angle_beta   90.00
_cell.angle_gamma   90.00
#
_symmetry.space_group_name_H-M   'P 1'
#
loop_
_entity.id
_entity.type
_entity.pdbx_description
1 polymer ?
#
loop_
_entity_poly.entity_id
_entity_poly.type
_entity_poly.pdbx_seq_one_letter_code
_entity_poly.pdbx_strand_id
1 'polypeptide(L)'
;EGPFWRRRFTSWLQAVIHTYQQLVPERWEVEKRLRAESPLMAALVHLTGYRLLEAVHLLVTAGDVRLGTLLAQGGGRAAGHALLDHQLQVWHEAGILEKYVAPERVLVYKLLAGQVDEVVAAMDPRLMDWRRAFGLYHWFQLSPQAPLADVLRWYESAQQRQVAPAPAPYYEELAEGPSRAFGRRHLDVTYHLMCLAARHLSGLCLDRSGRAAGADGDEGMVAEGDGGHRWQAMF
;
A
#
# COMPACT_ATOMS: atom_id res chain seq x y z
N GLU A 1 -5.97 17.15 10.51
CA GLU A 1 -6.30 17.45 9.10
C GLU A 1 -6.89 16.19 8.48
N GLY A 2 -8.12 16.30 7.97
CA GLY A 2 -8.98 15.15 7.68
C GLY A 2 -8.59 14.29 6.47
N PRO A 3 -9.38 13.23 6.19
CA PRO A 3 -9.17 12.22 5.13
C PRO A 3 -9.09 12.77 3.70
N PHE A 4 -9.58 13.99 3.47
CA PHE A 4 -8.81 15.05 2.82
C PHE A 4 -7.88 14.67 1.65
N TRP A 5 -6.59 14.76 1.98
CA TRP A 5 -5.45 14.54 1.09
C TRP A 5 -5.39 13.12 0.53
N ARG A 6 -5.80 12.09 1.30
CA ARG A 6 -5.75 10.69 0.83
C ARG A 6 -6.63 10.49 -0.38
N ARG A 7 -7.84 11.06 -0.38
CA ARG A 7 -8.74 10.98 -1.53
C ARG A 7 -8.12 11.64 -2.76
N ARG A 8 -7.60 12.87 -2.63
CA ARG A 8 -6.92 13.56 -3.75
C ARG A 8 -5.71 12.79 -4.24
N PHE A 9 -4.89 12.28 -3.33
CA PHE A 9 -3.71 11.49 -3.66
C PHE A 9 -4.08 10.18 -4.36
N THR A 10 -5.12 9.48 -3.90
CA THR A 10 -5.67 8.31 -4.59
C THR A 10 -6.14 8.68 -6.00
N SER A 11 -6.95 9.74 -6.16
CA SER A 11 -7.42 10.16 -7.49
C SER A 11 -6.27 10.54 -8.42
N TRP A 12 -5.24 11.22 -7.90
CA TRP A 12 -4.02 11.52 -8.64
C TRP A 12 -3.30 10.24 -9.06
N LEU A 13 -3.08 9.30 -8.15
CA LEU A 13 -2.38 8.05 -8.43
C LEU A 13 -3.15 7.20 -9.45
N GLN A 14 -4.48 7.14 -9.36
CA GLN A 14 -5.33 6.50 -10.36
C GLN A 14 -5.17 7.14 -11.75
N ALA A 15 -5.14 8.46 -11.82
CA ALA A 15 -4.92 9.17 -13.08
C ALA A 15 -3.53 8.86 -13.66
N VAL A 16 -2.48 8.85 -12.82
CA VAL A 16 -1.10 8.50 -13.24
C VAL A 16 -1.05 7.07 -13.79
N ILE A 17 -1.64 6.10 -13.08
CA ILE A 17 -1.70 4.70 -13.53
C ILE A 17 -2.44 4.60 -14.88
N HIS A 18 -3.57 5.28 -15.01
CA HIS A 18 -4.37 5.27 -16.23
C HIS A 18 -3.61 5.88 -17.42
N THR A 19 -3.03 7.06 -17.25
CA THR A 19 -2.24 7.73 -18.29
C THR A 19 -1.06 6.87 -18.71
N TYR A 20 -0.32 6.30 -17.74
CA TYR A 20 0.83 5.47 -18.06
C TYR A 20 0.47 4.22 -18.84
N GLN A 21 -0.66 3.61 -18.52
CA GLN A 21 -1.12 2.44 -19.25
C GLN A 21 -1.48 2.73 -20.70
N GLN A 22 -1.95 3.94 -21.00
CA GLN A 22 -2.18 4.35 -22.39
C GLN A 22 -0.87 4.63 -23.14
N LEU A 23 0.18 5.02 -22.43
CA LEU A 23 1.49 5.31 -23.03
C LEU A 23 2.30 4.04 -23.35
N VAL A 24 2.04 2.91 -22.67
CA VAL A 24 2.73 1.63 -22.89
C VAL A 24 1.76 0.58 -23.46
N PRO A 25 1.70 0.39 -24.79
CA PRO A 25 0.76 -0.52 -25.45
C PRO A 25 0.81 -1.94 -24.89
N GLU A 26 2.01 -2.46 -24.59
CA GLU A 26 2.18 -3.80 -24.05
C GLU A 26 1.46 -4.01 -22.71
N ARG A 27 1.45 -2.99 -21.84
CA ARG A 27 0.79 -3.07 -20.52
C ARG A 27 -0.73 -3.04 -20.67
N TRP A 28 -1.24 -2.31 -21.66
CA TRP A 28 -2.67 -2.35 -22.01
C TRP A 28 -3.09 -3.73 -22.51
N GLU A 29 -2.30 -4.34 -23.41
CA GLU A 29 -2.59 -5.68 -23.92
C GLU A 29 -2.56 -6.75 -22.82
N VAL A 30 -1.60 -6.67 -21.90
CA VAL A 30 -1.55 -7.56 -20.72
C VAL A 30 -2.80 -7.39 -19.85
N GLU A 31 -3.20 -6.16 -19.52
CA GLU A 31 -4.43 -5.92 -18.76
C GLU A 31 -5.68 -6.46 -19.48
N LYS A 32 -5.76 -6.25 -20.80
CA LYS A 32 -6.89 -6.75 -21.60
C LYS A 32 -6.94 -8.28 -21.59
N ARG A 33 -5.80 -8.94 -21.76
CA ARG A 33 -5.67 -10.40 -21.68
C ARG A 33 -6.11 -10.92 -20.31
N LEU A 34 -5.55 -10.38 -19.22
CA LEU A 34 -5.86 -10.83 -17.86
C LEU A 34 -7.35 -10.64 -17.53
N ARG A 35 -7.95 -9.51 -17.93
CA ARG A 35 -9.40 -9.29 -17.75
C ARG A 35 -10.29 -10.27 -18.52
N ALA A 36 -9.78 -10.86 -19.60
CA ALA A 36 -10.53 -11.86 -20.37
C ALA A 36 -10.44 -13.28 -19.78
N GLU A 37 -9.54 -13.54 -18.83
CA GLU A 37 -9.33 -14.88 -18.26
C GLU A 37 -10.50 -15.33 -17.38
N SER A 38 -10.92 -14.48 -16.43
CA SER A 38 -12.02 -14.76 -15.54
C SER A 38 -12.60 -13.48 -14.93
N PRO A 39 -13.86 -13.47 -14.47
CA PRO A 39 -14.42 -12.30 -13.79
C PRO A 39 -13.67 -11.96 -12.49
N LEU A 40 -13.17 -12.98 -11.77
CA LEU A 40 -12.34 -12.75 -10.57
C LEU A 40 -11.00 -12.09 -10.92
N MET A 41 -10.33 -12.55 -11.98
CA MET A 41 -9.10 -11.93 -12.46
C MET A 41 -9.38 -10.49 -12.93
N ALA A 42 -10.47 -10.26 -13.65
CA ALA A 42 -10.86 -8.93 -14.06
C ALA A 42 -11.08 -7.99 -12.88
N ALA A 43 -11.78 -8.46 -11.83
CA ALA A 43 -11.96 -7.72 -10.59
C ALA A 43 -10.61 -7.40 -9.91
N LEU A 44 -9.70 -8.36 -9.80
CA LEU A 44 -8.35 -8.13 -9.28
C LEU A 44 -7.61 -7.05 -10.06
N VAL A 45 -7.60 -7.12 -11.39
CA VAL A 45 -6.98 -6.12 -12.25
C VAL A 45 -7.58 -4.72 -12.01
N HIS A 46 -8.90 -4.61 -11.83
CA HIS A 46 -9.54 -3.36 -11.43
C HIS A 46 -9.06 -2.85 -10.06
N LEU A 47 -8.91 -3.73 -9.07
CA LEU A 47 -8.42 -3.38 -7.74
C LEU A 47 -6.97 -2.88 -7.74
N THR A 48 -6.11 -3.37 -8.63
CA THR A 48 -4.74 -2.85 -8.79
C THR A 48 -4.67 -1.38 -9.24
N GLY A 49 -5.75 -0.85 -9.82
CA GLY A 49 -5.90 0.57 -10.16
C GLY A 49 -6.92 1.30 -9.25
N TYR A 50 -7.27 0.72 -8.10
CA TYR A 50 -8.28 1.22 -7.16
C TYR A 50 -9.65 1.52 -7.79
N ARG A 51 -10.00 0.82 -8.88
CA ARG A 51 -11.31 0.87 -9.53
C ARG A 51 -12.30 -0.02 -8.78
N LEU A 52 -12.55 0.33 -7.52
CA LEU A 52 -13.30 -0.49 -6.57
C LEU A 52 -14.75 -0.69 -7.02
N LEU A 53 -15.39 0.35 -7.54
CA LEU A 53 -16.78 0.29 -7.99
C LEU A 53 -16.94 -0.69 -9.15
N GLU A 54 -16.02 -0.65 -10.11
CA GLU A 54 -15.99 -1.53 -11.27
C GLU A 54 -15.73 -2.97 -10.84
N ALA A 55 -14.80 -3.21 -9.91
CA ALA A 55 -14.54 -4.53 -9.35
C ALA A 55 -15.78 -5.11 -8.63
N VAL A 56 -16.44 -4.30 -7.80
CA VAL A 56 -17.67 -4.72 -7.08
C VAL A 56 -18.79 -5.02 -8.06
N HIS A 57 -19.04 -4.13 -9.03
CA HIS A 57 -20.07 -4.34 -10.04
C HIS A 57 -19.83 -5.64 -10.81
N LEU A 58 -18.60 -5.86 -11.26
CA LEU A 58 -18.21 -7.04 -12.02
C LEU A 58 -18.47 -8.32 -11.21
N LEU A 59 -18.05 -8.38 -9.95
CA LEU A 59 -18.29 -9.55 -9.09
C LEU A 59 -19.77 -9.81 -8.84
N VAL A 60 -20.55 -8.76 -8.59
CA VAL A 60 -22.01 -8.90 -8.40
C VAL A 60 -22.67 -9.41 -9.67
N THR A 61 -22.31 -8.89 -10.85
CA THR A 61 -22.85 -9.36 -12.13
C THR A 61 -22.43 -10.80 -12.47
N ALA A 62 -21.27 -11.24 -12.01
CA ALA A 62 -20.79 -12.61 -12.14
C ALA A 62 -21.44 -13.58 -11.14
N GLY A 63 -22.33 -13.10 -10.25
CA GLY A 63 -23.00 -13.90 -9.22
C GLY A 63 -22.23 -14.02 -7.90
N ASP A 64 -21.05 -13.42 -7.79
CA ASP A 64 -20.17 -13.48 -6.61
C ASP A 64 -20.49 -12.36 -5.60
N VAL A 65 -21.77 -12.27 -5.23
CA VAL A 65 -22.34 -11.16 -4.43
C VAL A 65 -21.68 -11.04 -3.05
N ARG A 66 -21.28 -12.16 -2.44
CA ARG A 66 -20.62 -12.15 -1.12
C ARG A 66 -19.28 -11.43 -1.17
N LEU A 67 -18.45 -11.75 -2.16
CA LEU A 67 -17.15 -11.11 -2.32
C LEU A 67 -17.29 -9.65 -2.74
N GLY A 68 -18.25 -9.34 -3.63
CA GLY A 68 -18.57 -7.96 -3.99
C GLY A 68 -19.00 -7.11 -2.79
N THR A 69 -19.83 -7.67 -1.90
CA THR A 69 -20.25 -6.99 -0.67
C THR A 69 -19.08 -6.78 0.28
N LEU A 70 -18.23 -7.79 0.45
CA LEU A 70 -17.03 -7.70 1.28
C LEU A 70 -16.09 -6.61 0.77
N LEU A 71 -15.87 -6.50 -0.54
CA LEU A 71 -15.06 -5.43 -1.14
C LEU A 71 -15.67 -4.04 -0.92
N ALA A 72 -16.98 -3.89 -1.10
CA ALA A 72 -17.68 -2.63 -0.90
C ALA A 72 -17.58 -2.14 0.56
N GLN A 73 -17.58 -3.06 1.52
CA GLN A 73 -17.48 -2.74 2.95
C GLN A 73 -16.04 -2.66 3.46
N GLY A 74 -15.15 -3.47 2.89
CA GLY A 74 -13.79 -3.72 3.37
C GLY A 74 -12.71 -2.83 2.77
N GLY A 75 -12.99 -2.09 1.69
CA GLY A 75 -12.03 -1.23 0.96
C GLY A 75 -11.42 -0.04 1.72
N GLY A 76 -11.36 -0.09 3.05
CA GLY A 76 -10.72 0.91 3.88
C GLY A 76 -10.90 0.73 5.39
N ARG A 77 -10.99 -0.50 5.93
CA ARG A 77 -11.15 -0.69 7.40
C ARG A 77 -10.16 -1.71 7.95
N ALA A 78 -9.24 -1.25 8.80
CA ALA A 78 -8.23 -2.09 9.46
C ALA A 78 -8.82 -3.26 10.28
N ALA A 79 -10.03 -3.11 10.83
CA ALA A 79 -10.70 -4.19 11.56
C ALA A 79 -11.07 -5.40 10.69
N GLY A 80 -11.27 -5.20 9.39
CA GLY A 80 -11.53 -6.30 8.44
C GLY A 80 -10.28 -7.11 8.12
N HIS A 81 -9.09 -6.49 8.19
CA HIS A 81 -7.84 -7.13 7.82
C HIS A 81 -7.55 -8.33 8.73
N ALA A 82 -7.58 -8.13 10.05
CA ALA A 82 -7.27 -9.18 11.03
C ALA A 82 -8.23 -10.38 10.96
N LEU A 83 -9.54 -10.12 10.72
CA LEU A 83 -10.51 -11.20 10.58
C LEU A 83 -10.30 -12.02 9.30
N LEU A 84 -9.99 -11.36 8.19
CA LEU A 84 -9.71 -12.03 6.93
C LEU A 84 -8.37 -12.77 6.95
N ASP A 85 -7.36 -12.19 7.58
CA ASP A 85 -6.05 -12.79 7.79
C ASP A 85 -6.19 -14.10 8.60
N HIS A 86 -6.89 -14.05 9.73
CA HIS A 86 -7.20 -15.23 10.52
C HIS A 86 -8.01 -16.27 9.72
N GLN A 87 -9.02 -15.82 8.94
CA GLN A 87 -9.81 -16.73 8.12
C GLN A 87 -8.98 -17.43 7.04
N LEU A 88 -8.04 -16.72 6.42
CA LEU A 88 -7.09 -17.27 5.45
C LEU A 88 -6.17 -18.30 6.10
N GLN A 89 -5.67 -18.03 7.31
CA GLN A 89 -4.84 -18.96 8.06
C GLN A 89 -5.59 -20.26 8.35
N VAL A 90 -6.83 -20.19 8.85
CA VAL A 90 -7.66 -21.38 9.11
C VAL A 90 -7.88 -22.20 7.82
N TRP A 91 -8.13 -21.54 6.69
CA TRP A 91 -8.30 -22.23 5.41
C TRP A 91 -7.01 -22.86 4.88
N HIS A 92 -5.87 -22.21 5.10
CA HIS A 92 -4.56 -22.74 4.72
C HIS A 92 -4.21 -23.98 5.54
N GLU A 93 -4.37 -23.92 6.87
CA GLU A 93 -4.11 -25.06 7.77
C GLU A 93 -5.02 -26.26 7.49
N ALA A 94 -6.26 -26.01 7.07
CA ALA A 94 -7.19 -27.06 6.64
C ALA A 94 -6.93 -27.58 5.21
N GLY A 95 -5.96 -27.02 4.47
CA GLY A 95 -5.65 -27.38 3.07
C GLY A 95 -6.79 -27.09 2.10
N ILE A 96 -7.63 -26.09 2.42
CA ILE A 96 -8.81 -25.73 1.64
C ILE A 96 -8.44 -24.81 0.48
N LEU A 97 -7.50 -23.88 0.71
CA LEU A 97 -7.14 -22.84 -0.26
C LEU A 97 -6.64 -23.44 -1.57
N GLU A 98 -5.75 -24.43 -1.51
CA GLU A 98 -5.09 -25.01 -2.67
C GLU A 98 -6.00 -25.98 -3.44
N LYS A 99 -7.05 -26.50 -2.80
CA LYS A 99 -7.90 -27.57 -3.35
C LYS A 99 -9.27 -27.10 -3.82
N TYR A 100 -9.88 -26.14 -3.13
CA TYR A 100 -11.30 -25.82 -3.30
C TYR A 100 -11.58 -24.36 -3.61
N VAL A 101 -10.58 -23.48 -3.52
CA VAL A 101 -10.74 -22.04 -3.74
C VAL A 101 -9.96 -21.63 -4.99
N ALA A 102 -10.62 -20.90 -5.89
CA ALA A 102 -9.96 -20.34 -7.07
C ALA A 102 -8.80 -19.43 -6.64
N PRO A 103 -7.63 -19.51 -7.30
CA PRO A 103 -6.43 -18.76 -6.89
C PRO A 103 -6.68 -17.25 -6.89
N GLU A 104 -7.43 -16.73 -7.86
CA GLU A 104 -7.80 -15.30 -7.94
C GLU A 104 -8.65 -14.88 -6.74
N ARG A 105 -9.56 -15.74 -6.29
CA ARG A 105 -10.38 -15.47 -5.11
C ARG A 105 -9.52 -15.39 -3.86
N VAL A 106 -8.52 -16.27 -3.72
CA VAL A 106 -7.55 -16.20 -2.62
C VAL A 106 -6.80 -14.87 -2.67
N LEU A 107 -6.36 -14.41 -3.84
CA LEU A 107 -5.68 -13.13 -3.98
C LEU A 107 -6.58 -11.93 -3.58
N VAL A 108 -7.87 -11.95 -3.88
CA VAL A 108 -8.79 -10.88 -3.43
C VAL A 108 -8.89 -10.86 -1.90
N TYR A 109 -9.00 -12.03 -1.26
CA TYR A 109 -9.00 -12.13 0.20
C TYR A 109 -7.67 -11.68 0.81
N LYS A 110 -6.53 -12.09 0.25
CA LYS A 110 -5.21 -11.66 0.68
C LYS A 110 -5.05 -10.14 0.57
N LEU A 111 -5.53 -9.56 -0.52
CA LEU A 111 -5.52 -8.11 -0.69
C LEU A 111 -6.34 -7.41 0.40
N LEU A 112 -7.54 -7.90 0.69
CA LEU A 112 -8.41 -7.37 1.73
C LEU A 112 -7.90 -7.64 3.17
N ALA A 113 -7.08 -8.67 3.35
CA ALA A 113 -6.36 -8.95 4.60
C ALA A 113 -5.15 -8.01 4.78
N GLY A 114 -4.77 -7.24 3.76
CA GLY A 114 -3.57 -6.42 3.77
C GLY A 114 -2.28 -7.22 3.55
N GLN A 115 -2.35 -8.39 2.91
CA GLN A 115 -1.17 -9.15 2.47
C GLN A 115 -0.74 -8.71 1.06
N VAL A 116 -0.36 -7.44 0.91
CA VAL A 116 -0.09 -6.84 -0.41
C VAL A 116 1.09 -7.50 -1.13
N ASP A 117 2.14 -7.88 -0.39
CA ASP A 117 3.34 -8.53 -0.94
C ASP A 117 2.99 -9.75 -1.79
N GLU A 118 2.09 -10.61 -1.28
CA GLU A 118 1.70 -11.84 -1.95
C GLU A 118 0.90 -11.57 -3.23
N VAL A 119 0.08 -10.52 -3.22
CA VAL A 119 -0.68 -10.10 -4.40
C VAL A 119 0.26 -9.50 -5.45
N VAL A 120 1.19 -8.65 -5.05
CA VAL A 120 2.18 -8.06 -5.96
C VAL A 120 3.03 -9.15 -6.62
N ALA A 121 3.46 -10.16 -5.86
CA ALA A 121 4.27 -11.26 -6.36
C ALA A 121 3.50 -12.23 -7.29
N ALA A 122 2.19 -12.38 -7.09
CA ALA A 122 1.35 -13.28 -7.88
C ALA A 122 0.88 -12.68 -9.22
N MET A 123 0.85 -11.35 -9.35
CA MET A 123 0.37 -10.68 -10.56
C MET A 123 1.45 -10.61 -11.65
N ASP A 124 1.02 -10.51 -12.91
CA ASP A 124 1.95 -10.36 -14.05
C ASP A 124 2.86 -9.12 -13.85
N PRO A 125 4.20 -9.26 -13.85
CA PRO A 125 5.13 -8.15 -13.66
C PRO A 125 4.98 -7.04 -14.71
N ARG A 126 4.47 -7.36 -15.91
CA ARG A 126 4.20 -6.38 -16.97
C ARG A 126 2.94 -5.57 -16.68
N LEU A 127 2.00 -6.10 -15.89
CA LEU A 127 0.90 -5.30 -15.35
C LEU A 127 1.36 -4.47 -14.15
N MET A 128 2.10 -5.09 -13.24
CA MET A 128 2.44 -4.53 -11.92
C MET A 128 3.61 -3.54 -12.01
N ASP A 129 3.34 -2.32 -12.46
CA ASP A 129 4.29 -1.21 -12.33
C ASP A 129 4.43 -0.73 -10.88
N TRP A 130 5.46 0.10 -10.66
CA TRP A 130 5.77 0.66 -9.35
C TRP A 130 4.64 1.50 -8.77
N ARG A 131 3.85 2.17 -9.63
CA ARG A 131 2.71 3.02 -9.24
C ARG A 131 1.54 2.17 -8.74
N ARG A 132 1.20 1.09 -9.43
CA ARG A 132 0.20 0.10 -8.98
C ARG A 132 0.63 -0.57 -7.69
N ALA A 133 1.87 -1.07 -7.63
CA ALA A 133 2.41 -1.71 -6.44
C ALA A 133 2.34 -0.75 -5.25
N PHE A 134 2.87 0.46 -5.38
CA PHE A 134 2.77 1.51 -4.36
C PHE A 134 1.32 1.80 -3.97
N GLY A 135 0.42 1.90 -4.96
CA GLY A 135 -1.01 2.08 -4.74
C GLY A 135 -1.61 0.99 -3.87
N LEU A 136 -1.27 -0.28 -4.10
CA LEU A 136 -1.76 -1.38 -3.27
C LEU A 136 -1.33 -1.22 -1.80
N TYR A 137 -0.07 -0.83 -1.53
CA TYR A 137 0.35 -0.54 -0.15
C TYR A 137 -0.41 0.65 0.44
N HIS A 138 -0.65 1.69 -0.36
CA HIS A 138 -1.40 2.87 0.07
C HIS A 138 -2.87 2.54 0.40
N TRP A 139 -3.51 1.70 -0.38
CA TRP A 139 -4.94 1.41 -0.31
C TRP A 139 -5.32 0.25 0.62
N PHE A 140 -4.49 -0.81 0.65
CA PHE A 140 -4.86 -2.09 1.26
C PHE A 140 -3.91 -2.56 2.38
N GLN A 141 -2.64 -2.12 2.40
CA GLN A 141 -1.72 -2.56 3.47
C GLN A 141 -2.02 -1.87 4.80
N LEU A 142 -2.19 -0.55 4.77
CA LEU A 142 -2.23 0.29 5.95
C LEU A 142 -3.63 0.85 6.24
N SER A 143 -3.85 1.21 7.51
CA SER A 143 -5.04 1.94 7.94
C SER A 143 -5.24 3.22 7.10
N PRO A 144 -6.49 3.62 6.81
CA PRO A 144 -6.76 4.90 6.14
C PRO A 144 -6.23 6.13 6.88
N GLN A 145 -5.88 6.00 8.16
CA GLN A 145 -5.28 7.09 8.94
C GLN A 145 -3.75 7.08 8.91
N ALA A 146 -3.11 6.07 8.30
CA ALA A 146 -1.66 5.99 8.24
C ALA A 146 -1.09 7.13 7.39
N PRO A 147 0.00 7.78 7.84
CA PRO A 147 0.67 8.84 7.10
C PRO A 147 1.36 8.28 5.85
N LEU A 148 1.55 9.14 4.84
CA LEU A 148 2.22 8.77 3.58
C LEU A 148 3.65 8.23 3.81
N ALA A 149 4.34 8.74 4.83
CA ALA A 149 5.68 8.27 5.20
C ALA A 149 5.69 6.79 5.58
N ASP A 150 4.63 6.26 6.18
CA ASP A 150 4.55 4.86 6.56
C ASP A 150 4.36 3.98 5.33
N VAL A 151 3.49 4.41 4.41
CA VAL A 151 3.29 3.72 3.12
C VAL A 151 4.61 3.64 2.35
N LEU A 152 5.37 4.74 2.30
CA LEU A 152 6.69 4.76 1.66
C LEU A 152 7.66 3.76 2.30
N ARG A 153 7.73 3.69 3.64
CA ARG A 153 8.61 2.73 4.33
C ARG A 153 8.23 1.28 4.03
N TRP A 154 6.94 0.96 3.98
CA TRP A 154 6.47 -0.37 3.60
C TRP A 154 6.86 -0.73 2.16
N TYR A 155 6.65 0.21 1.25
CA TYR A 155 7.02 0.03 -0.14
C TYR A 155 8.55 -0.10 -0.34
N GLU A 156 9.35 0.75 0.31
CA GLU A 156 10.82 0.66 0.30
C GLU A 156 11.32 -0.68 0.87
N SER A 157 10.72 -1.17 1.95
CA SER A 157 11.00 -2.50 2.50
C SER A 157 10.68 -3.61 1.50
N ALA A 158 9.54 -3.53 0.80
CA ALA A 158 9.18 -4.48 -0.24
C ALA A 158 10.16 -4.43 -1.44
N GLN A 159 10.71 -3.26 -1.78
CA GLN A 159 11.74 -3.13 -2.80
C GLN A 159 13.07 -3.74 -2.38
N GLN A 160 13.49 -3.55 -1.13
CA GLN A 160 14.69 -4.18 -0.58
C GLN A 160 14.59 -5.71 -0.62
N ARG A 161 13.39 -6.24 -0.37
CA ARG A 161 13.06 -7.67 -0.49
C ARG A 161 12.80 -8.14 -1.92
N GLN A 162 12.90 -7.25 -2.92
CA GLN A 162 12.64 -7.53 -4.34
C GLN A 162 11.23 -8.03 -4.65
N VAL A 163 10.26 -7.74 -3.78
CA VAL A 163 8.83 -8.05 -3.99
C VAL A 163 8.19 -6.98 -4.86
N ALA A 164 8.49 -5.72 -4.60
CA ALA A 164 7.95 -4.59 -5.36
C ALA A 164 8.96 -4.07 -6.39
N PRO A 165 8.51 -3.67 -7.59
CA PRO A 165 9.40 -3.10 -8.60
C PRO A 165 10.01 -1.79 -8.12
N ALA A 166 11.21 -1.46 -8.60
CA ALA A 166 11.87 -0.18 -8.33
C ALA A 166 11.07 0.98 -8.96
N PRO A 167 11.07 2.19 -8.37
CA PRO A 167 10.33 3.32 -8.91
C PRO A 167 11.17 3.98 -10.00
N ALA A 168 11.35 3.26 -11.11
CA ALA A 168 12.15 3.71 -12.24
C ALA A 168 11.39 4.76 -13.07
N PRO A 169 12.08 5.73 -13.66
CA PRO A 169 11.50 6.64 -14.64
C PRO A 169 10.99 5.92 -15.88
N TYR A 170 9.97 6.49 -16.51
CA TYR A 170 9.36 5.97 -17.75
C TYR A 170 10.38 5.57 -18.83
N TYR A 171 11.36 6.44 -19.09
CA TYR A 171 12.34 6.23 -20.17
C TYR A 171 13.30 5.07 -19.88
N GLU A 172 13.52 4.71 -18.61
CA GLU A 172 14.31 3.54 -18.24
C GLU A 172 13.47 2.26 -18.30
N GLU A 173 12.17 2.34 -18.03
CA GLU A 173 11.25 1.20 -18.18
C GLU A 173 11.08 0.76 -19.65
N LEU A 174 11.22 1.69 -20.61
CA LEU A 174 11.15 1.41 -22.05
C LEU A 174 12.47 0.93 -22.65
N ALA A 175 13.59 1.22 -21.99
CA ALA A 175 14.91 0.86 -22.49
C ALA A 175 15.15 -0.63 -22.23
N GLU A 176 14.83 -1.48 -23.22
CA GLU A 176 15.26 -2.88 -23.24
C GLU A 176 16.79 -2.95 -23.38
N GLY A 177 17.50 -2.78 -22.27
CA GLY A 177 18.95 -2.89 -22.21
C GLY A 177 19.42 -2.81 -20.76
N PRO A 178 20.51 -3.49 -20.39
CA PRO A 178 21.06 -3.36 -19.05
C PRO A 178 21.55 -1.93 -18.93
N SER A 179 20.77 -1.06 -18.30
CA SER A 179 21.24 0.24 -17.82
C SER A 179 22.20 -0.03 -16.65
N ARG A 180 23.37 -0.58 -17.00
CA ARG A 180 24.59 -0.70 -16.20
C ARG A 180 25.40 0.59 -16.31
N ALA A 181 24.73 1.74 -16.39
CA ALA A 181 25.38 3.02 -16.21
C ALA A 181 25.61 3.22 -14.71
N PHE A 182 26.78 2.75 -14.26
CA PHE A 182 27.48 3.05 -13.02
C PHE A 182 26.88 4.19 -12.16
N GLY A 183 26.34 3.83 -10.99
CA GLY A 183 26.44 4.68 -9.80
C GLY A 183 25.16 4.95 -9.02
N ARG A 184 24.01 5.17 -9.66
CA ARG A 184 22.73 5.42 -8.98
C ARG A 184 21.57 4.94 -9.85
N ARG A 185 20.65 4.14 -9.28
CA ARG A 185 19.34 3.90 -9.89
C ARG A 185 18.63 5.26 -9.95
N HIS A 186 18.33 5.77 -11.13
CA HIS A 186 17.50 6.97 -11.22
C HIS A 186 16.12 6.60 -10.70
N LEU A 187 15.59 7.41 -9.78
CA LEU A 187 14.23 7.23 -9.34
C LEU A 187 13.34 8.20 -10.10
N ASP A 188 12.10 7.79 -10.31
CA ASP A 188 11.10 8.62 -10.96
C ASP A 188 10.93 9.95 -10.20
N VAL A 189 10.80 11.06 -10.95
CA VAL A 189 10.63 12.39 -10.37
C VAL A 189 9.39 12.46 -9.49
N THR A 190 8.30 11.78 -9.88
CA THR A 190 7.08 11.73 -9.07
C THR A 190 7.31 10.98 -7.75
N TYR A 191 8.11 9.91 -7.76
CA TYR A 191 8.51 9.21 -6.54
C TYR A 191 9.36 10.11 -5.64
N HIS A 192 10.33 10.86 -6.19
CA HIS A 192 11.10 11.83 -5.41
C HIS A 192 10.21 12.92 -4.78
N LEU A 193 9.24 13.44 -5.52
CA LEU A 193 8.28 14.41 -5.00
C LEU A 193 7.41 13.82 -3.89
N MET A 194 7.02 12.55 -3.98
CA MET A 194 6.31 11.83 -2.91
C MET A 194 7.17 11.71 -1.65
N CYS A 195 8.44 11.33 -1.78
CA CYS A 195 9.37 11.28 -0.65
C CYS A 195 9.55 12.66 0.00
N LEU A 196 9.69 13.72 -0.80
CA LEU A 196 9.80 15.09 -0.30
C LEU A 196 8.54 15.52 0.45
N ALA A 197 7.36 15.27 -0.13
CA ALA A 197 6.07 15.59 0.48
C ALA A 197 5.89 14.83 1.80
N ALA A 198 6.24 13.56 1.86
CA ALA A 198 6.14 12.76 3.09
C ALA A 198 7.04 13.29 4.21
N ARG A 199 8.26 13.73 3.88
CA ARG A 199 9.19 14.35 4.86
C ARG A 199 8.62 15.67 5.39
N HIS A 200 8.07 16.50 4.52
CA HIS A 200 7.45 17.76 4.92
C HIS A 200 6.21 17.53 5.80
N LEU A 201 5.33 16.60 5.43
CA LEU A 201 4.14 16.25 6.21
C LEU A 201 4.48 15.64 7.58
N SER A 202 5.56 14.86 7.65
CA SER A 202 6.03 14.29 8.92
C SER A 202 6.66 15.36 9.82
N GLY A 203 7.42 16.30 9.26
CA GLY A 203 8.00 17.43 9.99
C GLY A 203 6.93 18.38 10.57
N LEU A 204 5.83 18.61 9.84
CA LEU A 204 4.70 19.41 10.32
C LEU A 204 3.93 18.76 11.49
N CYS A 205 3.87 17.43 11.55
CA CYS A 205 3.29 16.72 12.70
C CYS A 205 4.15 16.84 13.97
N LEU A 206 5.48 16.94 13.82
CA LEU A 206 6.41 17.16 14.94
C LEU A 206 6.34 18.61 15.45
N ASP A 207 6.28 19.62 14.57
CA ASP A 207 6.19 21.03 14.98
C ASP A 207 4.85 21.37 15.68
N ARG A 208 3.74 20.70 15.30
CA ARG A 208 2.44 20.87 15.96
C ARG A 208 2.32 20.15 17.32
N SER A 209 3.09 19.08 17.54
CA SER A 209 3.15 18.40 18.84
C SER A 209 4.18 19.03 19.80
N GLY A 210 5.10 19.84 19.29
CA GLY A 210 6.14 20.53 20.06
C GLY A 210 5.84 21.98 20.48
N ARG A 211 4.64 22.53 20.20
CA ARG A 211 4.31 23.95 20.47
C ARG A 211 3.25 24.20 21.56
N ALA A 212 3.06 23.25 22.47
CA ALA A 212 2.19 23.43 23.63
C ALA A 212 2.78 22.79 24.89
N ALA A 213 4.01 23.16 25.26
CA ALA A 213 4.56 22.94 26.60
C ALA A 213 5.74 23.89 26.82
N GLY A 214 5.46 25.16 27.07
CA GLY A 214 6.51 26.11 27.39
C GLY A 214 6.07 27.56 27.34
N ALA A 215 5.19 27.94 28.28
CA ALA A 215 5.14 29.27 28.88
C ALA A 215 3.84 29.37 29.69
N ASP A 216 3.93 29.16 31.00
CA ASP A 216 3.40 30.10 31.99
C ASP A 216 3.68 29.62 33.42
N GLY A 217 4.45 30.44 34.14
CA GLY A 217 4.56 30.63 35.60
C GLY A 217 4.69 29.42 36.53
N ASP A 218 5.23 29.53 37.73
CA ASP A 218 5.85 30.61 38.46
C ASP A 218 6.45 29.94 39.72
N GLU A 219 7.49 30.55 40.27
CA GLU A 219 7.94 30.50 41.67
C GLU A 219 7.85 29.21 42.52
N GLY A 220 8.99 28.78 43.08
CA GLY A 220 8.94 27.96 44.30
C GLY A 220 10.23 27.24 44.74
N MET A 221 11.02 27.95 45.55
CA MET A 221 11.68 27.43 46.76
C MET A 221 12.93 26.51 46.63
N VAL A 222 14.03 27.08 47.12
CA VAL A 222 15.25 26.42 47.63
C VAL A 222 14.91 25.57 48.87
N ALA A 223 15.39 24.32 48.91
CA ALA A 223 15.79 23.64 50.15
C ALA A 223 16.70 22.44 49.86
N GLU A 224 17.89 22.46 50.47
CA GLU A 224 18.81 21.34 50.66
C GLU A 224 18.17 20.17 51.41
N GLY A 225 18.66 18.94 51.17
CA GLY A 225 18.33 17.79 52.02
C GLY A 225 18.65 16.42 51.41
N ASP A 226 19.93 16.06 51.49
CA ASP A 226 20.54 14.74 51.74
C ASP A 226 19.75 13.42 51.54
N GLY A 227 20.47 12.41 51.01
CA GLY A 227 20.27 11.01 51.39
C GLY A 227 19.75 10.04 50.33
N GLY A 228 20.66 9.23 49.76
CA GLY A 228 20.41 7.78 49.75
C GLY A 228 20.21 7.05 48.41
N HIS A 229 21.31 6.43 47.98
CA HIS A 229 21.40 5.06 47.46
C HIS A 229 20.98 4.71 46.01
N ARG A 230 22.04 4.56 45.19
CA ARG A 230 22.32 3.48 44.21
C ARG A 230 21.43 2.24 44.38
N TRP A 231 20.92 1.70 43.27
CA TRP A 231 21.28 0.35 42.77
C TRP A 231 20.94 0.21 41.26
N GLN A 232 21.90 -0.32 40.50
CA GLN A 232 21.73 -0.89 39.18
C GLN A 232 21.07 -2.28 39.28
N ALA A 233 20.29 -2.64 38.25
CA ALA A 233 20.34 -3.90 37.49
C ALA A 233 19.00 -4.64 37.28
N MET A 234 18.79 -4.98 35.99
CA MET A 234 18.09 -6.14 35.42
C MET A 234 16.58 -6.29 35.62
N PHE A 235 15.83 -6.12 34.53
CA PHE A 235 15.31 -7.23 33.71
C PHE A 235 15.35 -6.84 32.23
#